data_AF-A0A7V5V5X4-F1
#
_entry.id   AF-A0A7V5V5X4-F1
#
_cell.length_a   1.000
_cell.length_b   1.000
_cell.length_c   1.000
_cell.angle_alpha   90.00
_cell.angle_beta   90.00
_cell.angle_gamma   90.00
#
_symmetry.space_group_name_H-M   'P 1'
#
loop_
_entity.id
_entity.type
_entity.pdbx_description
1 polymer ?
#
loop_
_entity_poly.entity_id
_entity_poly.type
_entity_poly.pdbx_seq_one_letter_code
_entity_poly.pdbx_strand_id
1 'polypeptide(L)'
;MAKDHQSVWEGNDTLSKPATPGDRLFDKLFQGLTFTFTLATILLLTYILYEIIGKALPAISNIGFSFLYSTTWDVNAQQFGILPEIWGTLYSSLLALLLGGFFGVTI
;
A
#
# COMPACT_ATOMS: atom_id res chain seq x y z
N MET A 1 0.27 52.03 32.14
CA MET A 1 -0.11 51.78 30.75
C MET A 1 0.58 50.49 30.30
N ALA A 2 0.00 49.32 30.59
CA ALA A 2 0.42 47.97 30.09
C ALA A 2 -0.35 46.82 30.78
N LYS A 3 -1.70 46.74 30.66
CA LYS A 3 -2.49 45.60 31.21
C LYS A 3 -3.81 45.34 30.44
N ASP A 4 -3.80 45.33 29.12
CA ASP A 4 -5.00 45.07 28.32
C ASP A 4 -4.84 43.96 27.26
N HIS A 5 -3.64 43.37 27.09
CA HIS A 5 -3.43 42.36 26.05
C HIS A 5 -3.70 40.90 26.49
N GLN A 6 -4.15 40.66 27.73
CA GLN A 6 -4.36 39.31 28.29
C GLN A 6 -5.83 38.88 28.31
N SER A 7 -6.80 39.80 28.17
CA SER A 7 -8.24 39.47 28.23
C SER A 7 -8.83 38.96 26.90
N VAL A 8 -8.04 38.97 25.82
CA VAL A 8 -8.48 38.48 24.50
C VAL A 8 -8.36 36.95 24.39
N TRP A 9 -7.59 36.32 25.28
CA TRP A 9 -7.34 34.87 25.27
C TRP A 9 -8.24 34.07 26.21
N GLU A 10 -9.17 34.72 26.94
CA GLU A 10 -10.21 34.07 27.74
C GLU A 10 -11.49 33.86 26.92
N GLY A 11 -11.33 33.35 25.71
CA GLY A 11 -12.45 32.73 24.99
C GLY A 11 -12.71 31.37 25.63
N ASN A 12 -13.79 31.27 26.41
CA ASN A 12 -14.42 30.00 26.77
C ASN A 12 -15.04 29.34 25.52
N ASP A 13 -14.25 29.18 24.46
CA ASP A 13 -14.58 28.36 23.32
C ASP A 13 -14.43 26.92 23.79
N THR A 14 -15.46 26.43 24.46
CA THR A 14 -15.66 25.01 24.72
C THR A 14 -15.79 24.32 23.35
N LEU A 15 -14.64 24.00 22.75
CA LEU A 15 -14.48 23.25 21.50
C LEU A 15 -15.10 21.84 21.59
N SER A 16 -15.42 21.39 22.80
CA SER A 16 -16.17 20.18 23.07
C SER A 16 -17.67 20.48 23.19
N LYS A 17 -18.35 20.55 22.06
CA LYS A 17 -19.81 20.35 22.00
C LYS A 17 -20.09 18.86 22.22
N PRO A 18 -21.06 18.47 23.08
CA PRO A 18 -21.43 17.06 23.23
C PRO A 18 -21.93 16.53 21.88
N ALA A 19 -21.38 15.39 21.44
CA ALA A 19 -21.68 14.80 20.14
C ALA A 19 -23.19 14.64 19.92
N THR A 20 -23.70 15.28 18.88
CA THR A 20 -25.12 15.26 18.50
C THR A 20 -25.49 13.84 18.07
N PRO A 21 -26.73 13.37 18.26
CA PRO A 21 -27.16 12.05 17.80
C PRO A 21 -26.86 11.78 16.31
N GLY A 22 -26.91 12.82 15.46
CA GLY A 22 -26.51 12.76 14.05
C GLY A 22 -25.02 12.50 13.86
N ASP A 23 -24.15 13.19 14.60
CA ASP A 23 -22.69 13.01 14.51
C ASP A 23 -22.29 11.56 14.85
N ARG A 24 -22.94 10.97 15.87
CA ARG A 24 -22.71 9.58 16.26
C ARG A 24 -23.20 8.57 15.21
N LEU A 25 -24.23 8.91 14.44
CA LEU A 25 -24.72 8.06 13.35
C LEU A 25 -23.76 8.11 12.15
N PHE A 26 -23.31 9.31 11.78
CA PHE A 26 -22.31 9.49 10.72
C PHE A 26 -20.99 8.79 11.04
N ASP A 27 -20.52 8.90 12.29
CA ASP A 27 -19.29 8.24 12.74
C ASP A 27 -19.39 6.71 12.62
N LYS A 28 -20.51 6.12 13.05
CA LYS A 28 -20.76 4.67 12.90
C LYS A 28 -20.88 4.21 11.45
N LEU A 29 -21.53 5.01 10.60
CA LEU A 29 -21.64 4.71 9.16
C LEU A 29 -20.27 4.77 8.49
N PHE A 30 -19.48 5.79 8.80
CA PHE A 30 -18.12 5.92 8.27
C PHE A 30 -17.24 4.76 8.71
N GLN A 31 -17.25 4.42 10.00
CA GLN A 31 -16.51 3.29 10.53
C GLN A 31 -16.94 1.96 9.87
N GLY A 32 -18.24 1.73 9.71
CA GLY A 32 -18.76 0.55 9.03
C GLY A 32 -18.34 0.47 7.57
N LEU A 33 -18.35 1.60 6.86
CA LEU A 33 -17.91 1.68 5.47
C LEU A 33 -16.41 1.40 5.35
N THR A 34 -15.57 2.06 6.15
CA THR A 34 -14.12 1.82 6.17
C THR A 34 -13.82 0.36 6.48
N PHE A 35 -14.47 -0.22 7.50
CA PHE A 35 -14.29 -1.63 7.84
C PHE A 35 -14.68 -2.56 6.69
N THR A 36 -15.78 -2.28 6.01
CA THR A 36 -16.21 -3.05 4.83
C THR A 36 -15.19 -2.97 3.71
N PHE A 37 -14.64 -1.78 3.43
CA PHE A 37 -13.59 -1.61 2.43
C PHE A 37 -12.31 -2.35 2.82
N THR A 38 -11.87 -2.26 4.07
CA THR A 38 -10.70 -2.99 4.57
C THR A 38 -10.90 -4.50 4.40
N LEU A 39 -12.06 -5.03 4.79
CA LEU A 39 -12.38 -6.44 4.64
C LEU A 39 -12.44 -6.84 3.15
N ALA A 40 -13.05 -6.01 2.30
CA ALA A 40 -13.13 -6.24 0.86
C ALA A 40 -11.74 -6.29 0.22
N THR A 41 -10.82 -5.38 0.59
CA THR A 41 -9.43 -5.41 0.11
C THR A 41 -8.71 -6.69 0.53
N ILE A 42 -8.85 -7.11 1.79
CA ILE A 42 -8.24 -8.34 2.29
C ILE A 42 -8.78 -9.57 1.53
N LEU A 43 -10.10 -9.64 1.34
CA LEU A 43 -10.74 -10.73 0.60
C LEU A 43 -10.30 -10.74 -0.87
N LEU A 44 -10.23 -9.57 -1.50
CA LEU A 44 -9.78 -9.44 -2.88
C LEU A 44 -8.32 -9.89 -3.04
N LEU A 45 -7.42 -9.46 -2.15
CA LEU A 45 -6.03 -9.89 -2.17
C LEU A 45 -5.91 -11.41 -1.98
N THR A 46 -6.69 -11.96 -1.04
CA THR A 46 -6.72 -13.40 -0.80
C THR A 46 -7.23 -14.16 -2.03
N TYR A 47 -8.26 -13.65 -2.70
CA TYR A 47 -8.80 -14.24 -3.93
C TYR A 47 -7.80 -14.21 -5.08
N ILE A 48 -7.10 -13.09 -5.28
CA ILE A 48 -6.04 -12.96 -6.29
C ILE A 48 -4.92 -13.95 -6.00
N LEU A 49 -4.46 -14.05 -4.74
CA LEU A 49 -3.44 -15.02 -4.35
C LEU A 49 -3.88 -16.45 -4.63
N TYR A 50 -5.12 -16.80 -4.30
CA TYR A 50 -5.68 -18.12 -4.57
C TYR A 50 -5.64 -18.46 -6.07
N GLU A 51 -6.06 -17.53 -6.92
CA GLU A 51 -6.06 -17.70 -8.38
C GLU A 51 -4.65 -17.82 -8.95
N ILE A 52 -3.70 -17.01 -8.46
CA ILE A 52 -2.30 -17.05 -8.88
C ILE A 52 -1.68 -18.39 -8.48
N ILE A 53 -1.85 -18.82 -7.23
CA ILE A 53 -1.29 -20.09 -6.74
C ILE A 53 -1.85 -21.25 -7.56
N GLY A 54 -3.17 -21.28 -7.82
CA GLY A 54 -3.80 -22.32 -8.62
C GLY A 54 -3.18 -22.46 -10.02
N LYS A 55 -2.84 -21.34 -10.67
CA LYS A 55 -2.19 -21.32 -11.99
C LYS A 55 -0.68 -21.54 -11.93
N ALA A 56 -0.02 -21.12 -10.85
CA ALA A 56 1.42 -21.23 -10.68
C ALA A 56 1.87 -22.65 -10.29
N LEU A 57 1.06 -23.40 -9.54
CA LEU A 57 1.36 -24.78 -9.13
C LEU A 57 1.84 -25.71 -10.26
N PRO A 58 1.11 -25.85 -11.40
CA PRO A 58 1.55 -26.71 -12.50
C PRO A 58 2.83 -26.21 -13.19
N ALA A 59 3.06 -24.90 -13.21
CA ALA A 59 4.31 -24.34 -13.75
C ALA A 59 5.50 -24.68 -12.84
N ILE A 60 5.33 -24.53 -11.52
CA ILE A 60 6.37 -24.83 -10.53
C ILE A 60 6.71 -26.33 -10.53
N SER A 61 5.73 -27.23 -10.69
CA SER A 61 6.00 -28.67 -10.72
C SER A 61 6.84 -29.12 -11.91
N ASN A 62 6.74 -28.43 -13.06
CA ASN A 62 7.50 -28.77 -14.26
C ASN A 62 8.93 -28.19 -14.26
N ILE A 63 9.12 -27.00 -13.66
CA ILE A 63 10.37 -26.22 -13.75
C ILE A 63 11.22 -26.36 -12.47
N GLY A 64 10.59 -26.66 -11.34
CA GLY A 64 11.26 -26.86 -10.05
C GLY A 64 12.13 -25.69 -9.62
N PHE A 65 13.23 -25.98 -8.91
CA PHE A 65 14.21 -24.98 -8.43
C PHE A 65 14.93 -24.23 -9.55
N SER A 66 14.88 -24.72 -10.80
CA SER A 66 15.47 -24.03 -11.96
C SER A 66 14.77 -22.69 -12.23
N PHE A 67 13.51 -22.53 -11.81
CA PHE A 67 12.76 -21.26 -11.87
C PHE A 67 13.53 -20.08 -11.25
N LEU A 68 14.30 -20.33 -10.17
CA LEU A 68 15.03 -19.30 -9.43
C LEU A 68 16.33 -18.85 -10.07
N TYR A 69 16.93 -19.62 -10.97
CA TYR A 69 18.23 -19.31 -11.60
C TYR A 69 18.16 -19.25 -13.13
N SER A 70 17.04 -19.67 -13.72
CA SER A 70 16.83 -19.61 -15.16
C SER A 70 16.66 -18.16 -15.64
N THR A 71 17.39 -17.82 -16.69
CA THR A 71 17.27 -16.54 -17.39
C THR A 71 16.32 -16.60 -18.58
N THR A 72 15.89 -17.80 -18.99
CA THR A 72 15.00 -18.00 -20.14
C THR A 72 13.54 -17.84 -19.72
N TRP A 73 12.84 -16.98 -20.46
CA TRP A 73 11.39 -16.83 -20.42
C TRP A 73 10.81 -17.25 -21.76
N ASP A 74 10.32 -18.48 -21.86
CA ASP A 74 9.66 -19.04 -23.04
C ASP A 74 8.27 -19.56 -22.69
N VAL A 75 7.26 -18.83 -23.16
CA VAL A 75 5.84 -19.13 -22.95
C VAL A 75 5.41 -20.40 -23.69
N ASN A 76 6.01 -20.69 -24.86
CA ASN A 76 5.67 -21.87 -25.67
C ASN A 76 6.28 -23.14 -25.08
N ALA A 77 7.52 -23.06 -24.58
CA ALA A 77 8.19 -24.18 -23.92
C ALA A 77 7.82 -24.35 -22.44
N GLN A 78 6.90 -23.52 -21.92
CA GLN A 78 6.50 -23.47 -20.51
C GLN A 78 7.68 -23.29 -19.54
N GLN A 79 8.71 -22.53 -19.97
CA GLN A 79 9.87 -22.20 -19.15
C GLN A 79 9.75 -20.76 -18.66
N PHE A 80 9.50 -20.59 -17.38
CA PHE A 80 9.39 -19.28 -16.75
C PHE A 80 10.55 -19.14 -15.77
N GLY A 81 11.51 -18.27 -16.05
CA GLY A 81 12.59 -17.92 -15.13
C GLY A 81 12.31 -16.59 -14.44
N ILE A 82 12.54 -16.50 -13.13
CA ILE A 82 12.27 -15.25 -12.36
C ILE A 82 13.45 -14.27 -12.36
N LEU A 83 14.66 -14.71 -12.73
CA LEU A 83 15.86 -13.89 -12.73
C LEU A 83 15.72 -12.58 -13.51
N PRO A 84 15.15 -12.58 -14.74
CA PRO A 84 14.95 -11.35 -15.51
C PRO A 84 14.10 -10.32 -14.78
N GLU A 85 13.07 -10.77 -14.05
CA GLU A 85 12.17 -9.90 -13.28
C GLU A 85 12.89 -9.29 -12.06
N ILE A 86 13.70 -10.09 -11.36
CA ILE A 86 14.54 -9.60 -10.25
C ILE A 86 15.48 -8.50 -10.76
N TRP A 87 16.12 -8.70 -11.91
CA TRP A 87 16.98 -7.69 -12.49
C TRP A 87 16.21 -6.41 -12.83
N GLY A 88 15.01 -6.48 -13.41
CA GLY A 88 14.19 -5.32 -13.74
C GLY A 88 13.85 -4.47 -12.51
N THR A 89 13.44 -5.10 -11.40
CA THR A 89 13.13 -4.40 -10.15
C THR A 89 14.37 -3.82 -9.47
N LEU A 90 15.51 -4.51 -9.55
CA LEU A 90 16.77 -4.03 -9.01
C LEU A 90 17.29 -2.81 -9.80
N TYR A 91 17.24 -2.87 -11.13
CA TYR A 91 17.61 -1.74 -11.98
C TYR A 91 16.70 -0.54 -11.72
N SER A 92 15.37 -0.74 -11.65
CA SER A 92 14.43 0.36 -11.46
C SER A 92 14.57 1.01 -10.08
N SER A 93 14.69 0.21 -9.01
CA SER A 93 14.90 0.74 -7.65
C SER A 93 16.24 1.46 -7.51
N LEU A 94 17.32 0.93 -8.09
CA LEU A 94 18.61 1.59 -8.10
C LEU A 94 18.56 2.93 -8.86
N LEU A 95 17.94 2.96 -10.04
CA LEU A 95 17.80 4.18 -10.82
C LEU A 95 16.95 5.23 -10.07
N ALA A 96 15.86 4.79 -9.42
CA ALA A 96 15.02 5.65 -8.60
C ALA A 96 15.80 6.27 -7.42
N LEU A 97 16.62 5.47 -6.73
CA LEU A 97 17.48 5.96 -5.64
C LEU A 97 18.57 6.91 -6.14
N LEU A 98 19.19 6.62 -7.27
CA LEU A 98 20.23 7.47 -7.85
C LEU A 98 19.65 8.82 -8.28
N LEU A 99 18.55 8.82 -9.04
CA LEU A 99 17.92 10.04 -9.52
C LEU A 99 17.30 10.83 -8.35
N GLY A 100 16.50 10.16 -7.51
CA GLY A 100 15.85 10.80 -6.37
C GLY A 100 16.86 11.31 -5.33
N GLY A 101 17.90 10.53 -5.04
CA GLY A 101 18.97 10.93 -4.13
C GLY A 101 19.80 12.09 -4.69
N PHE A 102 20.18 12.05 -5.97
CA PHE A 102 20.93 13.14 -6.60
C PHE A 102 20.13 14.44 -6.57
N PHE A 103 18.91 14.45 -7.12
CA PHE A 103 18.08 15.66 -7.16
C PHE A 103 17.67 16.15 -5.76
N GLY A 104 17.36 15.22 -4.85
CA GLY A 104 16.94 15.53 -3.50
C GLY A 104 18.05 16.14 -2.62
N VAL A 105 19.31 15.75 -2.81
CA VAL A 105 20.45 16.34 -2.08
C VAL A 105 20.91 17.67 -2.70
N THR A 106 20.65 17.89 -4.00
CA THR A 106 21.06 19.12 -4.69
C THR A 106 20.11 20.31 -4.55
N ILE A 107 18.91 20.13 -3.98
CA ILE A 107 17.91 21.18 -3.70
C ILE A 107 17.99 21.58 -2.22
#